data_AF-A0AAV0KXG7-F1
#
_entry.id   AF-A0AAV0KXG7-F1
#
_cell.length_a   1.000
_cell.length_b   1.000
_cell.length_c   1.000
_cell.angle_alpha   90.00
_cell.angle_beta   90.00
_cell.angle_gamma   90.00
#
_symmetry.space_group_name_H-M   'P 1'
#
loop_
_entity.id
_entity.type
_entity.pdbx_description
1 polymer ?
#
loop_
_entity_poly.entity_id
_entity_poly.type
_entity_poly.pdbx_seq_one_letter_code
_entity_poly.pdbx_strand_id
1 'polypeptide(L)'
;MIIEQRTGLECGRQKLLFRGKEKEDGEYLHDAGVKDNAKILVLEEPVSAEKELPEMPQPEEILKALRAIDEVRAEVDMLAGRVSALEVAINCGTKVAEKEFVVSAELLMRQLLKLDMIEAEGEARVQRKAEVRRIQNFHELLDNLKATNAKPVNTNVNVATVTTDWETFDSGMGSLTPPPPGTSSSTAITEEWERFD
;
A
#
# COMPACT_ATOMS: atom_id res chain seq x y z
N MET A 1 -17.97 -27.89 45.23
CA MET A 1 -17.03 -27.86 46.37
C MET A 1 -17.08 -29.07 47.33
N ILE A 2 -18.02 -30.02 47.21
CA ILE A 2 -18.05 -31.21 48.13
C ILE A 2 -17.00 -32.27 47.74
N ILE A 3 -16.75 -32.45 46.44
CA ILE A 3 -15.80 -33.46 45.93
C ILE A 3 -14.37 -33.00 46.17
N GLU A 4 -14.06 -31.73 45.85
CA GLU A 4 -12.77 -31.08 46.12
C GLU A 4 -12.31 -31.22 47.57
N GLN A 5 -13.19 -31.05 48.55
CA GLN A 5 -12.84 -31.23 49.96
C GLN A 5 -12.43 -32.68 50.30
N ARG A 6 -12.93 -33.67 49.56
CA ARG A 6 -12.62 -35.10 49.78
C ARG A 6 -11.45 -35.60 48.95
N THR A 7 -11.25 -35.07 47.75
CA THR A 7 -10.21 -35.52 46.81
C THR A 7 -8.98 -34.61 46.81
N GLY A 8 -9.09 -33.38 47.31
CA GLY A 8 -8.04 -32.36 47.23
C GLY A 8 -7.83 -31.77 45.83
N LEU A 9 -8.69 -32.13 44.86
CA LEU A 9 -8.60 -31.64 43.48
C LEU A 9 -9.49 -30.41 43.29
N GLU A 10 -9.01 -29.37 42.62
CA GLU A 10 -9.85 -28.22 42.25
C GLU A 10 -10.93 -28.62 41.24
N CYS A 11 -12.12 -28.00 41.28
CA CYS A 11 -13.24 -28.35 40.37
C CYS A 11 -12.84 -28.36 38.88
N GLY A 12 -12.03 -27.40 38.43
CA GLY A 12 -11.56 -27.30 37.04
C GLY A 12 -10.57 -28.40 36.61
N ARG A 13 -10.21 -29.31 37.52
CA ARG A 13 -9.29 -30.44 37.30
C ARG A 13 -9.96 -31.79 37.51
N GLN A 14 -11.28 -31.80 37.73
CA GLN A 14 -12.02 -33.02 38.03
C GLN A 14 -12.87 -33.43 36.82
N LYS A 15 -12.59 -34.63 36.30
CA LYS A 15 -13.49 -35.30 35.35
C LYS A 15 -14.28 -36.39 36.08
N LEU A 16 -15.59 -36.23 36.15
CA LEU A 16 -16.47 -37.17 36.83
C LEU A 16 -17.06 -38.19 35.85
N LEU A 17 -17.00 -39.48 36.18
CA LEU A 17 -17.60 -40.55 35.39
C LEU A 17 -18.57 -41.37 36.24
N PHE A 18 -19.78 -41.56 35.72
CA PHE A 18 -20.77 -42.49 36.26
C PHE A 18 -21.16 -43.51 35.20
N ARG A 19 -20.98 -44.80 35.50
CA ARG A 19 -21.22 -45.93 34.56
C ARG A 19 -20.49 -45.77 33.21
N GLY A 20 -19.27 -45.21 33.24
CA GLY A 20 -18.47 -44.98 32.04
C GLY A 20 -18.91 -43.78 31.19
N LYS A 21 -19.89 -42.98 31.66
CA LYS A 21 -20.28 -41.72 31.02
C LYS A 21 -19.73 -40.54 31.81
N GLU A 22 -19.11 -39.62 31.10
CA GLU A 22 -18.62 -38.35 31.62
C GLU A 22 -19.80 -37.46 32.08
N LYS A 23 -19.51 -36.61 33.06
CA LYS A 23 -20.45 -35.67 33.64
C LYS A 23 -19.84 -34.27 33.68
N GLU A 24 -20.54 -33.33 33.05
CA GLU A 24 -20.17 -31.92 32.99
C GLU A 24 -20.78 -31.11 34.15
N ASP A 25 -20.16 -29.97 34.44
CA ASP A 25 -20.64 -29.00 35.42
C ASP A 25 -21.94 -28.36 34.94
N GLY A 26 -23.07 -28.79 35.51
CA GLY A 26 -24.41 -28.32 35.15
C GLY A 26 -25.46 -29.42 35.05
N GLU A 27 -25.03 -30.68 35.00
CA GLU A 27 -25.96 -31.82 35.00
C GLU A 27 -26.42 -32.19 36.42
N TYR A 28 -27.71 -32.44 36.58
CA TYR A 28 -28.21 -32.98 37.85
C TYR A 28 -27.93 -34.48 37.96
N LEU A 29 -27.35 -34.90 39.09
CA LEU A 29 -27.01 -36.30 39.36
C LEU A 29 -28.22 -37.25 39.30
N HIS A 30 -29.42 -36.77 39.62
CA HIS A 30 -30.63 -37.59 39.55
C HIS A 30 -31.04 -37.92 38.11
N ASP A 31 -30.82 -37.01 37.16
CA ASP A 31 -31.04 -37.24 35.73
C ASP A 31 -30.04 -38.25 35.16
N ALA A 32 -28.83 -38.28 35.74
CA ALA A 32 -27.82 -39.31 35.46
C ALA A 32 -28.13 -40.67 36.11
N GLY A 33 -29.20 -40.78 36.92
CA GLY A 33 -29.59 -42.01 37.62
C GLY A 33 -28.67 -42.37 38.79
N VAL A 34 -27.93 -41.40 39.32
CA VAL A 34 -27.11 -41.56 40.54
C VAL A 34 -28.06 -41.66 41.72
N LYS A 35 -27.90 -42.72 42.51
CA LYS A 35 -28.68 -42.99 43.72
C LYS A 35 -27.77 -43.03 44.93
N ASP A 36 -28.37 -43.15 46.11
CA ASP A 36 -27.62 -43.37 47.33
C ASP A 36 -26.75 -44.63 47.22
N ASN A 37 -25.48 -44.55 47.67
CA ASN A 37 -24.43 -45.57 47.53
C ASN A 37 -23.93 -45.83 46.09
N ALA A 38 -24.25 -44.97 45.12
CA ALA A 38 -23.65 -45.03 43.79
C ALA A 38 -22.15 -44.72 43.83
N LYS A 39 -21.37 -45.45 43.03
CA LYS A 39 -19.93 -45.21 42.85
C LYS A 39 -19.70 -44.27 41.68
N ILE A 40 -18.97 -43.18 41.92
CA ILE A 40 -18.53 -42.22 40.91
C ILE A 40 -17.01 -42.31 40.83
N LEU A 41 -16.46 -42.33 39.62
CA LEU A 41 -15.03 -42.25 39.39
C LEU A 41 -14.65 -40.79 39.18
N VAL A 42 -13.63 -40.33 39.89
CA VAL A 42 -13.02 -39.00 39.72
C VAL A 42 -11.66 -39.22 39.08
N LEU A 43 -11.47 -38.66 37.89
CA LEU A 43 -10.17 -38.60 37.24
C LEU A 43 -9.63 -37.18 37.41
N GLU A 44 -8.36 -37.08 37.80
CA GLU A 44 -7.62 -35.83 37.72
C GLU A 44 -7.31 -35.59 36.25
N GLU A 45 -7.92 -34.56 35.68
CA GLU A 45 -7.42 -34.00 34.43
C GLU A 45 -6.30 -33.02 34.80
N PRO A 46 -5.09 -33.15 34.22
CA PRO A 46 -4.20 -32.00 34.21
C PRO A 46 -5.02 -30.87 33.60
N VAL A 47 -4.96 -29.66 34.17
CA VAL A 47 -5.44 -28.47 33.46
C VAL A 47 -4.69 -28.55 32.14
N SER A 48 -5.36 -29.00 31.08
CA SER A 48 -4.83 -28.79 29.76
C SER A 48 -4.80 -27.29 29.71
N ALA A 49 -3.60 -26.71 29.85
CA ALA A 49 -3.31 -25.41 29.30
C ALA A 49 -4.13 -25.38 28.03
N GLU A 50 -5.16 -24.53 28.03
CA GLU A 50 -6.14 -24.45 26.96
C GLU A 50 -5.37 -24.69 25.69
N LYS A 51 -5.81 -25.67 24.89
CA LYS A 51 -5.49 -25.66 23.48
C LYS A 51 -5.52 -24.20 23.11
N GLU A 52 -4.35 -23.66 22.74
CA GLU A 52 -4.23 -22.35 22.12
C GLU A 52 -5.31 -22.34 21.04
N LEU A 53 -6.49 -21.83 21.40
CA LEU A 53 -7.35 -21.20 20.43
C LEU A 53 -6.40 -20.20 19.80
N PRO A 54 -6.22 -20.20 18.47
CA PRO A 54 -5.32 -19.26 17.83
C PRO A 54 -5.66 -17.90 18.43
N GLU A 55 -4.74 -17.37 19.25
CA GLU A 55 -5.01 -16.19 20.07
C GLU A 55 -5.58 -15.17 19.10
N MET A 56 -6.84 -14.80 19.26
CA MET A 56 -7.35 -13.70 18.47
C MET A 56 -6.42 -12.54 18.82
N PRO A 57 -5.69 -11.97 17.84
CA PRO A 57 -4.68 -10.96 18.12
C PRO A 57 -5.32 -9.91 19.00
N GLN A 58 -4.71 -9.63 20.16
CA GLN A 58 -5.33 -8.71 21.09
C GLN A 58 -5.57 -7.39 20.36
N PRO A 59 -6.70 -6.69 20.58
CA PRO A 59 -6.98 -5.43 19.88
C PRO A 59 -5.81 -4.44 19.94
N GLU A 60 -5.02 -4.48 21.01
CA GLU A 60 -3.79 -3.69 21.18
C GLU A 60 -2.69 -4.04 20.16
N GLU A 61 -2.49 -5.32 19.83
CA GLU A 61 -1.50 -5.78 18.85
C GLU A 61 -1.89 -5.36 17.43
N ILE A 62 -3.19 -5.46 17.10
CA ILE A 62 -3.73 -4.97 15.83
C ILE A 62 -3.51 -3.46 15.73
N LEU A 63 -3.83 -2.69 16.77
CA LEU A 63 -3.62 -1.25 16.79
C LEU A 63 -2.13 -0.86 16.69
N LYS A 64 -1.24 -1.65 17.30
CA LYS A 64 0.21 -1.47 17.19
C LYS A 64 0.69 -1.69 15.77
N ALA A 65 0.23 -2.76 15.11
CA ALA A 65 0.56 -3.05 13.71
C ALA A 65 0.05 -1.94 12.77
N LEU A 66 -1.20 -1.48 12.95
CA LEU A 66 -1.78 -0.39 12.17
C LEU A 66 -0.97 0.91 12.33
N ARG A 67 -0.61 1.27 13.57
CA ARG A 67 0.21 2.46 13.82
C ARG A 67 1.58 2.38 13.15
N ALA A 68 2.22 1.21 13.20
CA ALA A 68 3.50 1.01 12.52
C ALA A 68 3.37 1.12 11.00
N ILE A 69 2.27 0.62 10.42
CA ILE A 69 1.96 0.77 8.99
C ILE A 69 1.73 2.26 8.64
N ASP A 70 1.02 3.02 9.47
CA ASP A 70 0.79 4.45 9.25
C ASP A 70 2.09 5.26 9.28
N GLU A 71 3.02 4.92 10.18
CA GLU A 71 4.34 5.54 10.23
C GLU A 71 5.15 5.26 8.94
N VAL A 72 5.16 4.01 8.48
CA VAL A 72 5.80 3.65 7.21
C VAL A 72 5.12 4.37 6.04
N ARG A 73 3.79 4.46 6.02
CA ARG A 73 3.04 5.20 4.99
C ARG A 73 3.45 6.67 4.93
N ALA A 74 3.62 7.33 6.08
CA ALA A 74 4.09 8.71 6.11
C ALA A 74 5.50 8.85 5.51
N GLU A 75 6.40 7.91 5.78
CA GLU A 75 7.72 7.88 5.13
C GLU A 75 7.62 7.64 3.62
N VAL A 76 6.74 6.74 3.18
CA VAL A 76 6.46 6.49 1.76
C VAL A 76 5.88 7.74 1.08
N ASP A 77 5.04 8.52 1.75
CA ASP A 77 4.50 9.79 1.21
C ASP A 77 5.62 10.81 0.93
N MET A 78 6.60 10.91 1.83
CA MET A 78 7.77 11.77 1.60
C MET A 78 8.61 11.28 0.41
N LEU A 79 8.79 9.96 0.28
CA LEU A 79 9.52 9.37 -0.84
C LEU A 79 8.77 9.55 -2.16
N ALA A 80 7.44 9.42 -2.16
CA ALA A 80 6.59 9.69 -3.30
C ALA A 80 6.79 11.13 -3.79
N GLY A 81 6.84 12.11 -2.88
CA GLY A 81 7.14 13.50 -3.21
C GLY A 81 8.51 13.68 -3.90
N ARG A 82 9.53 12.93 -3.46
CA ARG A 82 10.84 12.93 -4.12
C ARG A 82 10.79 12.30 -5.51
N VAL A 83 10.11 11.16 -5.68
CA VAL A 83 9.93 10.51 -6.99
C VAL A 83 9.18 11.42 -7.97
N SER A 84 8.12 12.10 -7.52
CA SER A 84 7.39 13.08 -8.35
C SER A 84 8.25 14.28 -8.73
N ALA A 85 9.11 14.77 -7.83
CA ALA A 85 10.04 15.85 -8.16
C ALA A 85 11.06 15.42 -9.24
N LEU A 86 11.55 14.18 -9.16
CA LEU A 86 12.43 13.59 -10.19
C LEU A 86 11.69 13.47 -11.53
N GLU A 87 10.44 13.00 -11.53
CA GLU A 87 9.59 12.90 -12.71
C GLU A 87 9.42 14.25 -13.40
N VAL A 88 9.04 15.29 -12.65
CA VAL A 88 8.87 16.64 -13.18
C VAL A 88 10.19 17.17 -13.77
N ALA A 89 11.32 17.00 -13.07
CA ALA A 89 12.61 17.46 -13.56
C ALA A 89 12.98 16.82 -14.91
N ILE A 90 12.77 15.50 -15.05
CA ILE A 90 13.05 14.76 -16.28
C ILE A 90 12.09 15.18 -17.40
N ASN A 91 10.80 15.34 -17.10
CA ASN A 91 9.80 15.81 -18.06
C ASN A 91 10.08 17.25 -18.54
N CYS A 92 10.70 18.07 -17.70
CA CYS A 92 11.22 19.39 -18.07
C CYS A 92 12.58 19.35 -18.80
N GLY A 93 13.10 18.16 -19.11
CA GLY A 93 14.38 17.98 -19.82
C GLY A 93 15.63 18.18 -18.95
N THR A 94 15.48 18.30 -17.63
CA THR A 94 16.62 18.44 -16.72
C THR A 94 17.33 17.10 -16.55
N LYS A 95 18.65 17.09 -16.78
CA LYS A 95 19.47 15.91 -16.53
C LYS A 95 19.68 15.71 -15.04
N VAL A 96 19.12 14.62 -14.50
CA VAL A 96 19.26 14.28 -13.08
C VAL A 96 20.46 13.35 -12.87
N ALA A 97 21.18 13.52 -11.76
CA ALA A 97 22.31 12.68 -11.41
C ALA A 97 21.87 11.26 -11.04
N GLU A 98 22.59 10.25 -11.55
CA GLU A 98 22.29 8.82 -11.36
C GLU A 98 22.14 8.43 -9.87
N LYS A 99 22.96 9.03 -9.00
CA LYS A 99 22.93 8.82 -7.55
C LYS A 99 21.57 9.13 -6.91
N GLU A 100 20.79 10.07 -7.45
CA GLU A 100 19.49 10.44 -6.88
C GLU A 100 18.47 9.32 -7.05
N PHE A 101 18.53 8.59 -8.17
CA PHE A 101 17.73 7.40 -8.39
C PHE A 101 18.16 6.26 -7.46
N VAL A 102 19.46 6.02 -7.34
CA VAL A 102 20.00 4.98 -6.44
C VAL A 102 19.57 5.23 -4.99
N VAL A 103 19.75 6.46 -4.48
CA VAL A 103 19.33 6.81 -3.11
C VAL A 103 17.83 6.67 -2.93
N SER A 104 17.01 7.07 -3.91
CA SER A 104 15.56 6.96 -3.81
C SER A 104 15.11 5.49 -3.81
N ALA A 105 15.72 4.65 -4.64
CA ALA A 105 15.46 3.21 -4.66
C ALA A 105 15.83 2.54 -3.34
N GLU A 106 17.01 2.85 -2.78
CA GLU A 106 17.43 2.34 -1.48
C GLU A 106 16.46 2.72 -0.36
N LEU A 107 15.96 3.95 -0.34
CA LEU A 107 15.01 4.41 0.67
C LEU A 107 13.67 3.68 0.55
N LEU A 108 13.17 3.44 -0.67
CA LEU A 108 11.97 2.62 -0.91
C LEU A 108 12.18 1.18 -0.43
N MET A 109 13.34 0.58 -0.72
CA MET A 109 13.67 -0.76 -0.25
C MET A 109 13.73 -0.86 1.28
N ARG A 110 14.22 0.18 1.97
CA ARG A 110 14.18 0.23 3.45
C ARG A 110 12.74 0.22 3.99
N GLN A 111 11.80 0.86 3.31
CA GLN A 111 10.38 0.82 3.71
C GLN A 111 9.79 -0.58 3.53
N LEU A 112 10.14 -1.30 2.45
CA LEU A 112 9.72 -2.70 2.29
C LEU A 112 10.22 -3.58 3.43
N LEU A 113 11.50 -3.44 3.80
CA LEU A 113 12.06 -4.17 4.93
C LEU A 113 11.34 -3.84 6.25
N LYS A 114 10.98 -2.57 6.48
CA LYS A 114 10.17 -2.19 7.64
C LYS A 114 8.80 -2.86 7.62
N LEU A 115 8.12 -2.91 6.49
CA LEU A 115 6.82 -3.59 6.36
C LEU A 115 6.95 -5.10 6.60
N ASP A 116 8.02 -5.73 6.13
CA ASP A 116 8.26 -7.17 6.33
C ASP A 116 8.41 -7.54 7.82
N MET A 117 8.95 -6.62 8.62
CA MET A 117 9.10 -6.79 10.07
C MET A 117 7.79 -6.59 10.86
N ILE A 118 6.74 -6.02 10.26
CA ILE A 118 5.46 -5.80 10.93
C ILE A 118 4.63 -7.08 10.85
N GLU A 119 4.48 -7.77 11.98
CA GLU A 119 3.50 -8.83 12.14
C GLU A 119 2.08 -8.23 12.15
N ALA A 120 1.27 -8.63 11.18
CA ALA A 120 -0.06 -8.08 10.98
C ALA A 120 -1.00 -9.17 10.44
N GLU A 121 -2.16 -9.28 11.09
CA GLU A 121 -3.26 -10.18 10.71
C GLU A 121 -4.51 -9.40 10.30
N GLY A 122 -5.50 -10.09 9.73
CA GLY A 122 -6.79 -9.50 9.33
C GLY A 122 -6.64 -8.25 8.45
N GLU A 123 -7.29 -7.16 8.86
CA GLU A 123 -7.30 -5.87 8.18
C GLU A 123 -5.89 -5.24 8.10
N ALA A 124 -5.10 -5.30 9.18
CA ALA A 124 -3.74 -4.76 9.19
C ALA A 124 -2.85 -5.44 8.13
N ARG A 125 -3.06 -6.75 7.89
CA ARG A 125 -2.38 -7.47 6.82
C ARG A 125 -2.73 -6.94 5.43
N VAL A 126 -4.00 -6.57 5.22
CA VAL A 126 -4.47 -6.01 3.95
C VAL A 126 -3.84 -4.65 3.71
N GLN A 127 -3.81 -3.78 4.73
CA GLN A 127 -3.17 -2.47 4.64
C GLN A 127 -1.67 -2.56 4.37
N ARG A 128 -0.94 -3.44 5.08
CA ARG A 128 0.48 -3.71 4.83
C ARG A 128 0.72 -4.11 3.37
N LYS A 129 -0.09 -5.03 2.82
CA LYS A 129 0.02 -5.47 1.42
C LYS A 129 -0.28 -4.34 0.43
N ALA A 130 -1.24 -3.47 0.74
CA ALA A 130 -1.53 -2.30 -0.10
C ALA A 130 -0.33 -1.34 -0.15
N GLU A 131 0.32 -1.10 0.98
CA GLU A 131 1.50 -0.23 1.04
C GLU A 131 2.72 -0.86 0.34
N VAL A 132 2.93 -2.17 0.44
CA VAL A 132 3.95 -2.88 -0.35
C VAL A 132 3.76 -2.65 -1.85
N ARG A 133 2.54 -2.82 -2.35
CA ARG A 133 2.23 -2.58 -3.78
C ARG A 133 2.49 -1.13 -4.17
N ARG A 134 2.13 -0.20 -3.30
CA ARG A 134 2.37 1.23 -3.52
C ARG A 134 3.87 1.54 -3.65
N ILE A 135 4.70 0.97 -2.78
CA ILE A 135 6.16 1.10 -2.86
C ILE A 135 6.71 0.49 -4.15
N GLN A 136 6.22 -0.69 -4.55
CA GLN A 136 6.62 -1.34 -5.80
C GLN A 136 6.30 -0.47 -7.02
N ASN A 137 5.11 0.13 -7.06
CA ASN A 137 4.74 1.06 -8.14
C ASN A 137 5.69 2.27 -8.21
N PHE A 138 6.07 2.86 -7.07
CA PHE A 138 7.04 3.95 -7.05
C PHE A 138 8.44 3.51 -7.47
N HIS A 139 8.85 2.28 -7.13
CA HIS A 139 10.11 1.72 -7.59
C HIS A 139 10.13 1.52 -9.11
N GLU A 140 9.07 0.95 -9.69
CA GLU A 140 8.93 0.80 -11.14
C GLU A 140 8.92 2.15 -11.86
N LEU A 141 8.21 3.15 -11.32
CA LEU A 141 8.24 4.51 -11.84
C LEU A 141 9.68 5.06 -11.83
N LEU A 142 10.38 4.90 -10.71
CA LEU A 142 11.76 5.38 -10.57
C LEU A 142 12.71 4.71 -11.58
N ASP A 143 12.55 3.41 -11.85
CA ASP A 143 13.32 2.69 -12.87
C ASP A 143 13.03 3.22 -14.29
N ASN A 144 11.77 3.50 -14.59
CA ASN A 144 11.35 4.09 -15.87
C ASN A 144 11.92 5.51 -16.05
N LEU A 145 11.93 6.31 -14.98
CA LEU A 145 12.51 7.64 -14.96
C LEU A 145 14.03 7.59 -15.18
N LYS A 146 14.72 6.66 -14.52
CA LYS A 146 16.16 6.43 -14.72
C LYS A 146 16.48 6.05 -16.16
N ALA A 147 15.69 5.14 -16.77
CA ALA A 147 15.85 4.76 -18.17
C ALA A 147 15.59 5.93 -19.14
N THR A 148 14.59 6.77 -18.84
CA THR A 148 14.27 7.97 -19.63
C THR A 148 15.38 9.01 -19.51
N ASN A 149 15.90 9.23 -18.30
CA ASN A 149 17.00 10.13 -18.03
C ASN A 149 18.30 9.67 -18.71
N ALA A 150 18.54 8.37 -18.89
CA ALA A 150 19.72 7.85 -19.57
C ALA A 150 19.73 8.08 -21.09
N LYS A 151 18.56 8.19 -21.73
CA LYS A 151 18.44 8.42 -23.17
C LYS A 151 18.86 9.85 -23.52
N PRO A 152 19.60 10.09 -24.63
CA PRO A 152 19.84 11.44 -25.11
C PRO A 152 18.50 12.05 -25.54
N VAL A 153 18.13 13.18 -24.95
CA VAL A 153 16.93 13.93 -25.34
C VAL A 153 17.18 14.48 -26.75
N ASN A 154 16.77 13.74 -27.79
CA ASN A 154 16.74 14.26 -29.15
C ASN A 154 15.58 15.24 -29.25
N THR A 155 15.85 16.47 -28.83
CA THR A 155 14.90 17.56 -28.80
C THR A 155 14.76 18.09 -30.22
N ASN A 156 13.96 17.42 -31.04
CA ASN A 156 13.45 18.03 -32.29
C ASN A 156 12.32 18.99 -31.92
N VAL A 157 12.69 20.04 -31.18
CA VAL A 157 11.82 21.19 -30.98
C VAL A 157 12.29 22.18 -32.03
N ASN A 158 11.44 22.43 -33.02
CA ASN A 158 11.47 23.67 -33.77
C ASN A 158 11.22 24.80 -32.76
N VAL A 159 12.27 25.16 -32.02
CA VAL A 159 12.34 26.46 -31.36
C VAL A 159 12.46 27.42 -32.52
N ALA A 160 11.30 27.93 -32.95
CA ALA A 160 11.25 29.18 -33.67
C ALA A 160 11.95 30.19 -32.76
N THR A 161 13.22 30.42 -33.04
CA THR A 161 13.98 31.54 -32.53
C THR A 161 13.19 32.76 -32.97
N VAL A 162 12.31 33.26 -32.11
CA VAL A 162 11.78 34.62 -32.24
C VAL A 162 12.97 35.52 -31.92
N THR A 163 13.79 35.78 -32.94
CA THR A 163 14.65 36.95 -32.96
C THR A 163 13.70 38.13 -32.94
N THR A 164 13.45 38.69 -31.75
CA THR A 164 13.01 40.07 -31.65
C THR A 164 14.20 40.92 -32.06
N ASP A 165 14.35 41.08 -33.38
CA ASP A 165 15.22 42.07 -33.98
C ASP A 165 14.69 43.43 -33.57
N TRP A 166 15.34 44.06 -32.59
CA TRP A 166 15.17 45.46 -32.30
C TRP A 166 15.84 46.25 -33.43
N GLU A 167 15.13 46.38 -34.55
CA GLU A 167 15.53 47.35 -35.57
C GLU A 167 15.20 48.76 -35.07
N THR A 168 16.28 49.43 -34.68
CA THR A 168 16.43 50.87 -34.50
C THR A 168 15.50 51.67 -35.42
N PHE A 169 14.55 52.41 -34.84
CA PHE A 169 13.81 53.45 -35.53
C PHE A 169 14.77 54.58 -35.89
N ASP A 170 15.21 54.63 -37.15
CA ASP A 170 15.75 55.85 -37.71
C ASP A 170 14.60 56.62 -38.36
N SER A 171 14.26 57.74 -37.74
CA SER A 171 13.24 58.66 -38.24
C SER A 171 13.77 59.37 -39.48
N GLY A 172 13.24 59.01 -40.66
CA GLY A 172 13.60 59.61 -41.94
C GLY A 172 12.44 59.64 -42.92
N MET A 173 11.77 60.79 -42.97
CA MET A 173 10.75 61.24 -43.92
C MET A 173 10.88 60.67 -45.36
N GLY A 174 9.80 60.11 -45.95
CA GLY A 174 9.82 59.83 -47.39
C GLY A 174 8.66 59.04 -48.01
N SER A 175 7.62 59.78 -48.43
CA SER A 175 6.80 59.57 -49.64
C SER A 175 5.88 58.33 -49.81
N LEU A 176 4.61 58.66 -50.07
CA LEU A 176 3.47 57.80 -50.37
C LEU A 176 3.48 57.30 -51.83
N THR A 177 3.36 55.99 -52.04
CA THR A 177 2.69 55.41 -53.23
C THR A 177 2.35 53.92 -53.02
N PRO A 178 1.07 53.51 -53.09
CA PRO A 178 0.68 52.10 -53.11
C PRO A 178 0.58 51.55 -54.55
N PRO A 179 0.97 50.28 -54.82
CA PRO A 179 0.67 49.62 -56.10
C PRO A 179 -0.78 49.03 -56.12
N PRO A 180 -1.37 48.83 -57.31
CA PRO A 180 -2.81 48.61 -57.52
C PRO A 180 -3.28 47.14 -57.28
N PRO A 181 -4.60 46.91 -57.12
CA PRO A 181 -5.16 45.58 -56.92
C PRO A 181 -5.30 44.83 -58.24
N GLY A 182 -4.70 43.63 -58.33
CA GLY A 182 -4.83 42.69 -59.44
C GLY A 182 -5.62 41.46 -59.01
N THR A 183 -6.64 41.15 -59.80
CA THR A 183 -7.78 40.27 -59.53
C THR A 183 -7.50 38.77 -59.72
N SER A 184 -8.26 37.97 -58.97
CA SER A 184 -8.89 36.67 -59.33
C SER A 184 -8.18 35.32 -59.07
N SER A 185 -8.90 34.53 -58.25
CA SER A 185 -9.12 33.06 -58.28
C SER A 185 -7.94 32.15 -57.94
N SER A 186 -8.10 31.04 -57.20
CA SER A 186 -9.27 30.20 -56.92
C SER A 186 -9.07 29.43 -55.61
N THR A 187 -10.20 29.13 -54.99
CA THR A 187 -10.45 28.22 -53.88
C THR A 187 -9.90 26.80 -54.08
N ALA A 188 -9.36 26.20 -53.01
CA ALA A 188 -9.47 24.77 -52.76
C ALA A 188 -9.47 24.53 -51.24
N ILE A 189 -10.67 24.56 -50.67
CA ILE A 189 -10.99 23.91 -49.40
C ILE A 189 -11.22 22.44 -49.73
N THR A 190 -10.51 21.55 -49.07
CA THR A 190 -10.97 20.17 -48.83
C THR A 190 -10.44 19.74 -47.47
N GLU A 191 -11.24 20.00 -46.43
CA GLU A 191 -11.37 19.04 -45.34
C GLU A 191 -12.28 17.91 -45.86
N GLU A 192 -11.83 16.67 -45.77
CA GLU A 192 -12.74 15.51 -45.79
C GLU A 192 -12.35 14.57 -44.66
N TRP A 193 -13.30 14.43 -43.74
CA TRP A 193 -13.32 13.54 -42.59
C TRP A 193 -13.75 12.12 -43.01
N GLU A 194 -13.28 11.13 -42.24
CA GLU A 194 -13.84 9.78 -42.03
C GLU A 194 -14.11 8.83 -43.22
N ARG A 195 -13.35 7.71 -43.25
CA ARG A 195 -13.95 6.38 -43.37
C ARG A 195 -13.06 5.26 -42.82
N PHE A 196 -13.67 4.42 -41.99
CA PHE A 196 -13.18 3.15 -41.43
C PHE A 196 -13.01 2.06 -42.50
N ASP A 197 -12.02 1.18 -42.29
CA ASP A 197 -12.17 -0.28 -42.21
C ASP A 197 -11.08 -0.86 -41.29
#